data_AF-A0A5N5GCM2-F1
#
_entry.id   AF-A0A5N5GCM2-F1
#
_cell.length_a   1.000
_cell.length_b   1.000
_cell.length_c   1.000
_cell.angle_alpha   90.00
_cell.angle_beta   90.00
_cell.angle_gamma   90.00
#
_symmetry.space_group_name_H-M   'P 1'
#
loop_
_entity.id
_entity.type
_entity.pdbx_description
1 polymer ?
#
loop_
_entity_poly.entity_id
_entity_poly.type
_entity_poly.pdbx_seq_one_letter_code
_entity_poly.pdbx_strand_id
1 'polypeptide(L)'
;MITQGITKHFLYCLLGLIAPILRVYGQDQTGFISKDCGLPAGQRYTEQTTGLFYISDEAFVDNGESKLLLLQYRSLYQQVWYLRYFPEGIRNCNTINITRGTKYLIRATFIYGNYDGENMAPEFDLHLGEIIHVPLQNYIHVCLANKGSRIPFISAIELRPLDNSTYQTQMGSLAVFSHYDAGTITNKTYSYIDDIYDRIWDPHHYSEWKQVTTSLTIDPENQNVYQVPSIVMSSAATPKNATNLDLWWNSPDENTKYYVYLHFAEIEKLQTNQTRLLSITWNGKPFQEPFPLLYLATSTVSTTGALTGAALHNLSISQDGNSTLAPILNALKIYTVIEFLQEETNRQDVGFIQNIKNTYGVKRNWQGHPCAPQEYLWEGLRCSYNVKLRNRFAMYMEKMPDLRRKDGSNRS
;
A
#
# COMPACT_ATOMS: atom_id res chain seq x y z
N MET A 1 3.38 -17.94 86.83
CA MET A 1 3.52 -19.28 86.24
C MET A 1 3.03 -19.18 84.81
N ILE A 2 3.91 -19.22 83.81
CA ILE A 2 4.26 -20.46 83.06
C ILE A 2 2.98 -20.98 82.36
N THR A 3 2.82 -21.14 81.05
CA THR A 3 3.66 -21.06 79.84
C THR A 3 2.75 -21.29 78.63
N GLN A 4 3.11 -20.70 77.48
CA GLN A 4 3.14 -21.27 76.12
C GLN A 4 1.89 -21.91 75.45
N GLY A 5 1.67 -21.49 74.19
CA GLY A 5 0.80 -22.19 73.25
C GLY A 5 0.64 -21.48 71.89
N ILE A 6 1.75 -21.25 71.18
CA ILE A 6 1.82 -20.90 69.74
C ILE A 6 1.20 -22.10 68.96
N THR A 7 0.35 -22.03 67.93
CA THR A 7 0.54 -21.54 66.55
C THR A 7 -0.65 -22.06 65.72
N LYS A 8 -1.21 -21.26 64.79
CA LYS A 8 -1.31 -21.57 63.34
C LYS A 8 -2.21 -20.56 62.64
N HIS A 9 -1.56 -19.71 61.85
CA HIS A 9 -2.16 -18.86 60.83
C HIS A 9 -2.83 -19.71 59.73
N PHE A 10 -4.05 -19.35 59.36
CA PHE A 10 -4.58 -19.57 58.01
C PHE A 10 -5.30 -18.29 57.59
N LEU A 11 -4.55 -17.38 56.97
CA LEU A 11 -5.12 -16.25 56.24
C LEU A 11 -5.21 -16.67 54.77
N TYR A 12 -6.42 -16.91 54.29
CA TYR A 12 -6.70 -17.08 52.86
C TYR A 12 -6.53 -15.72 52.17
N CYS A 13 -5.34 -15.44 51.65
CA CYS A 13 -5.13 -14.37 50.67
C CYS A 13 -5.60 -14.86 49.30
N LEU A 14 -6.85 -14.52 48.95
CA LEU A 14 -7.38 -14.67 47.60
C LEU A 14 -6.74 -13.59 46.71
N LEU A 15 -5.58 -13.90 46.13
CA LEU A 15 -4.99 -13.12 45.04
C LEU A 15 -5.86 -13.31 43.80
N GLY A 16 -6.82 -12.40 43.61
CA GLY A 16 -7.48 -12.22 42.33
C GLY A 16 -6.46 -11.79 41.29
N LEU A 17 -5.99 -12.73 40.47
CA LEU A 17 -5.31 -12.46 39.22
C LEU A 17 -6.28 -11.72 38.30
N ILE A 18 -6.31 -10.39 38.40
CA ILE A 18 -6.85 -9.54 37.34
C ILE A 18 -5.85 -9.66 36.19
N ALA A 19 -6.11 -10.59 35.29
CA ALA A 19 -5.43 -10.61 34.01
C ALA A 19 -5.66 -9.24 33.36
N PRO A 20 -4.62 -8.52 32.92
CA PRO A 20 -4.84 -7.34 32.12
C PRO A 20 -5.52 -7.81 30.84
N ILE A 21 -6.80 -7.47 30.69
CA ILE A 21 -7.45 -7.51 29.39
C ILE A 21 -6.64 -6.54 28.55
N LEU A 22 -5.74 -7.06 27.72
CA LEU A 22 -5.23 -6.35 26.57
C LEU A 22 -6.46 -5.91 25.79
N ARG A 23 -6.92 -4.68 26.05
CA ARG A 23 -7.75 -3.96 25.11
C ARG A 23 -6.85 -3.71 23.92
N VAL A 24 -6.83 -4.66 22.99
CA VAL A 24 -6.47 -4.38 21.61
C VAL A 24 -7.50 -3.33 21.19
N TYR A 25 -7.11 -2.06 21.23
CA TYR A 25 -7.81 -1.01 20.53
C TYR A 25 -7.65 -1.36 19.05
N GLY A 26 -8.49 -2.26 18.54
CA GLY A 26 -8.61 -2.46 17.11
C GLY A 26 -9.12 -1.14 16.54
N GLN A 27 -8.32 -0.51 15.68
CA GLN A 27 -8.83 0.59 14.86
C GLN A 27 -10.01 0.07 14.02
N ASP A 28 -10.89 0.99 13.63
CA ASP A 28 -12.08 0.66 12.84
C ASP A 28 -11.67 0.09 11.47
N GLN A 29 -12.01 -1.18 11.22
CA GLN A 29 -11.79 -1.87 9.95
C GLN A 29 -13.04 -1.82 9.05
N THR A 30 -13.97 -0.89 9.32
CA THR A 30 -15.21 -0.77 8.53
C THR A 30 -14.90 -0.60 7.05
N GLY A 31 -15.45 -1.51 6.25
CA GLY A 31 -15.25 -1.53 4.80
C GLY A 31 -13.92 -2.11 4.32
N PHE A 32 -13.02 -2.55 5.22
CA PHE A 32 -11.81 -3.27 4.83
C PHE A 32 -12.18 -4.63 4.23
N ILE A 33 -11.47 -4.99 3.17
CA ILE A 33 -11.57 -6.32 2.55
C ILE A 33 -10.17 -6.90 2.50
N SER A 34 -9.96 -8.04 3.14
CA SER A 34 -8.68 -8.76 3.11
C SER A 34 -8.91 -10.22 2.77
N LYS A 35 -8.28 -10.68 1.69
CA LYS A 35 -8.31 -12.06 1.21
C LYS A 35 -6.94 -12.68 1.37
N ASP A 36 -6.89 -13.82 2.05
CA ASP A 36 -5.73 -14.70 2.08
C ASP A 36 -5.89 -15.71 0.93
N CYS A 37 -5.03 -15.58 -0.07
CA CYS A 37 -5.14 -16.34 -1.31
C CYS A 37 -4.57 -17.74 -1.12
N GLY A 38 -5.40 -18.76 -1.35
CA GLY A 38 -5.03 -20.15 -1.10
C GLY A 38 -5.33 -20.62 0.32
N LEU A 39 -5.79 -19.75 1.23
CA LEU A 39 -6.32 -20.22 2.51
C LEU A 39 -7.48 -21.20 2.28
N PRO A 40 -7.58 -22.34 3.01
CA PRO A 40 -8.64 -23.32 2.77
C PRO A 40 -10.07 -22.75 2.92
N ALA A 41 -11.00 -23.31 2.16
CA ALA A 41 -12.38 -22.86 2.10
C ALA A 41 -13.03 -22.74 3.49
N GLY A 42 -13.75 -21.64 3.72
CA GLY A 42 -14.46 -21.38 4.98
C GLY A 42 -13.57 -20.95 6.15
N GLN A 43 -12.24 -20.95 5.99
CA GLN A 43 -11.34 -20.44 7.01
C GLN A 43 -11.27 -18.91 7.01
N ARG A 44 -11.02 -18.39 8.21
CA ARG A 44 -10.89 -16.98 8.54
C ARG A 44 -10.09 -16.83 9.82
N TYR A 45 -9.39 -15.71 9.96
CA TYR A 45 -8.60 -15.42 11.15
C TYR A 45 -8.34 -13.92 11.29
N THR A 46 -7.92 -13.52 12.49
CA THR A 46 -7.33 -12.21 12.74
C THR A 46 -5.83 -12.39 12.80
N GLU A 47 -5.09 -11.71 11.93
CA GLU A 47 -3.62 -11.76 11.92
C GLU A 47 -3.09 -11.15 13.22
N GLN A 48 -2.18 -11.85 13.90
CA GLN A 48 -1.85 -11.54 15.28
C GLN A 48 -1.02 -10.25 15.44
N THR A 49 -0.25 -9.89 14.42
CA THR A 49 0.68 -8.75 14.48
C THR A 49 -0.03 -7.43 14.20
N THR A 50 -0.86 -7.42 13.16
CA THR A 50 -1.56 -6.25 12.65
C THR A 50 -2.95 -6.13 13.25
N GLY A 51 -3.61 -7.25 13.57
CA GLY A 51 -5.02 -7.29 13.98
C GLY A 51 -6.00 -7.25 12.81
N LEU A 52 -5.52 -7.33 11.56
CA LEU A 52 -6.36 -7.35 10.36
C LEU A 52 -7.12 -8.68 10.24
N PHE A 53 -8.40 -8.60 9.87
CA PHE A 53 -9.24 -9.78 9.67
C PHE A 53 -9.17 -10.28 8.22
N TYR A 54 -8.78 -11.54 8.04
CA TYR A 54 -8.65 -12.20 6.74
C TYR A 54 -9.68 -13.33 6.58
N ILE A 55 -10.15 -13.48 5.34
CA ILE A 55 -10.95 -14.63 4.92
C ILE A 55 -10.34 -15.29 3.69
N SER A 56 -10.64 -16.56 3.49
CA SER A 56 -10.22 -17.29 2.28
C SER A 56 -10.72 -16.62 0.99
N ASP A 57 -9.87 -16.63 -0.03
CA ASP A 57 -10.20 -16.17 -1.38
C ASP A 57 -11.06 -17.16 -2.18
N GLU A 58 -11.28 -18.38 -1.67
CA GLU A 58 -11.83 -19.49 -2.46
C GLU A 58 -13.22 -19.20 -3.05
N ALA A 59 -14.08 -18.50 -2.32
CA ALA A 59 -15.41 -18.14 -2.84
C ALA A 59 -15.37 -17.01 -3.90
N PHE A 60 -14.20 -16.47 -4.21
CA PHE A 60 -14.00 -15.28 -5.03
C PHE A 60 -13.15 -15.57 -6.27
N VAL A 61 -12.80 -16.82 -6.53
CA VAL A 61 -11.95 -17.23 -7.65
C VAL A 61 -12.54 -18.45 -8.35
N ASP A 62 -12.40 -18.52 -9.68
CA ASP A 62 -13.00 -19.59 -10.49
C ASP A 62 -12.14 -20.87 -10.53
N ASN A 63 -10.82 -20.74 -10.34
CA ASN A 63 -9.82 -21.81 -10.46
C ASN A 63 -8.54 -21.51 -9.67
N GLY A 64 -7.49 -22.31 -9.90
CA GLY A 64 -6.21 -22.19 -9.24
C GLY A 64 -6.10 -23.12 -8.03
N GLU A 65 -4.86 -23.41 -7.65
CA GLU A 65 -4.53 -24.36 -6.60
C GLU A 65 -3.92 -23.65 -5.40
N SER A 66 -4.22 -24.17 -4.20
CA SER A 66 -3.68 -23.67 -2.95
C SER A 66 -2.35 -24.34 -2.61
N LYS A 67 -1.39 -23.54 -2.13
CA LYS A 67 -0.15 -24.03 -1.53
C LYS A 67 0.11 -23.37 -0.19
N LEU A 68 0.34 -24.19 0.83
CA LEU A 68 0.97 -23.75 2.07
C LEU A 68 2.49 -23.73 1.91
N LEU A 69 3.10 -22.57 2.11
CA LEU A 69 4.55 -22.41 2.06
C LEU A 69 5.24 -23.17 3.20
N LEU A 70 6.47 -23.63 2.94
CA LEU A 70 7.32 -24.23 3.96
C LEU A 70 7.68 -23.17 5.03
N LEU A 71 7.88 -23.61 6.28
CA LEU A 71 8.15 -22.71 7.42
C LEU A 71 9.29 -21.73 7.16
N GLN A 72 10.36 -22.16 6.50
CA GLN A 72 11.53 -21.33 6.18
C GLN A 72 11.25 -20.17 5.21
N TYR A 73 10.13 -20.23 4.48
CA TYR A 73 9.70 -19.21 3.53
C TYR A 73 8.52 -18.38 4.04
N ARG A 74 8.01 -18.68 5.23
CA ARG A 74 6.89 -17.92 5.80
C ARG A 74 7.39 -16.60 6.35
N SER A 75 6.66 -15.54 6.01
CA SER A 75 6.80 -14.22 6.63
C SER A 75 6.31 -14.24 8.09
N LEU A 76 6.63 -13.17 8.83
CA LEU A 76 6.02 -12.89 10.13
C LEU A 76 4.49 -12.79 10.03
N TYR A 77 3.98 -12.33 8.89
CA TYR A 77 2.55 -12.09 8.70
C TYR A 77 1.85 -13.31 8.08
N GLN A 78 0.74 -13.73 8.68
CA GLN A 78 0.04 -14.97 8.32
C GLN A 78 -0.56 -14.97 6.90
N GLN A 79 -0.96 -13.80 6.38
CA GLN A 79 -1.65 -13.64 5.08
C GLN A 79 -0.80 -13.97 3.85
N VAL A 80 0.45 -14.34 4.06
CA VAL A 80 1.34 -14.80 2.99
C VAL A 80 1.90 -16.20 3.25
N TRP A 81 1.33 -16.93 4.20
CA TRP A 81 1.71 -18.33 4.45
C TRP A 81 1.12 -19.26 3.40
N TYR A 82 -0.09 -18.94 2.92
CA TYR A 82 -0.66 -19.56 1.75
C TYR A 82 -0.41 -18.69 0.52
N LEU A 83 -0.44 -19.34 -0.63
CA LEU A 83 -0.63 -18.68 -1.91
C LEU A 83 -1.59 -19.50 -2.76
N ARG A 84 -2.20 -18.83 -3.73
CA ARG A 84 -2.90 -19.47 -4.84
C ARG A 84 -2.07 -19.33 -6.10
N TYR A 85 -1.84 -20.43 -6.79
CA TYR A 85 -1.14 -20.46 -8.08
C TYR A 85 -2.06 -20.98 -9.20
N PHE A 86 -1.79 -20.56 -10.43
CA PHE A 86 -2.67 -20.81 -11.57
C PHE A 86 -1.93 -21.56 -12.69
N PRO A 87 -1.87 -22.91 -12.62
CA PRO A 87 -1.15 -23.71 -13.61
C PRO A 87 -1.84 -23.68 -14.98
N GLU A 88 -3.15 -23.45 -14.98
CA GLU A 88 -3.99 -23.40 -16.16
C GLU A 88 -4.58 -21.99 -16.37
N GLY A 89 -4.98 -21.72 -17.61
CA GLY A 89 -5.63 -20.46 -17.98
C GLY A 89 -4.64 -19.36 -18.36
N ILE A 90 -5.01 -18.61 -19.41
CA ILE A 90 -4.23 -17.46 -19.88
C ILE A 90 -4.43 -16.27 -18.94
N ARG A 91 -5.62 -16.14 -18.34
CA ARG A 91 -6.00 -15.09 -17.41
C ARG A 91 -6.81 -15.68 -16.28
N ASN A 92 -6.41 -15.39 -15.05
CA ASN A 92 -7.04 -15.89 -13.85
C ASN A 92 -7.38 -14.71 -12.93
N CYS A 93 -8.61 -14.65 -12.42
CA CYS A 93 -9.11 -13.46 -11.73
C CYS A 93 -9.86 -13.79 -10.45
N ASN A 94 -9.58 -13.00 -9.41
CA ASN A 94 -10.42 -12.93 -8.22
C ASN A 94 -11.47 -11.82 -8.42
N THR A 95 -12.73 -12.14 -8.21
CA THR A 95 -13.85 -11.19 -8.25
C THR A 95 -14.20 -10.75 -6.84
N ILE A 96 -13.91 -9.50 -6.51
CA ILE A 96 -14.09 -8.95 -5.17
C ILE A 96 -15.30 -8.01 -5.17
N ASN A 97 -16.28 -8.27 -4.31
CA ASN A 97 -17.43 -7.39 -4.13
C ASN A 97 -17.02 -6.13 -3.36
N ILE A 98 -17.50 -4.98 -3.82
CA ILE A 98 -17.13 -3.64 -3.32
C ILE A 98 -18.31 -2.68 -3.45
N THR A 99 -18.19 -1.50 -2.84
CA THR A 99 -19.15 -0.42 -3.01
C THR A 99 -18.77 0.46 -4.19
N ARG A 100 -19.65 0.54 -5.20
CA ARG A 100 -19.45 1.44 -6.36
C ARG A 100 -19.25 2.88 -5.91
N GLY A 101 -18.28 3.57 -6.51
CA GLY A 101 -18.01 4.99 -6.25
C GLY A 101 -17.21 5.27 -4.97
N THR A 102 -16.90 4.24 -4.17
CA THR A 102 -15.97 4.35 -3.05
C THR A 102 -14.53 4.29 -3.56
N LYS A 103 -13.70 5.26 -3.18
CA LYS A 103 -12.26 5.22 -3.47
C LYS A 103 -11.59 4.14 -2.62
N TYR A 104 -10.85 3.24 -3.26
CA TYR A 104 -10.09 2.20 -2.57
C TYR A 104 -8.61 2.34 -2.86
N LEU A 105 -7.77 2.21 -1.82
CA LEU A 105 -6.43 1.67 -1.96
C LEU A 105 -6.55 0.15 -2.11
N ILE A 106 -6.03 -0.38 -3.21
CA ILE A 106 -6.08 -1.79 -3.57
C ILE A 106 -4.64 -2.28 -3.62
N ARG A 107 -4.35 -3.41 -2.98
CA ARG A 107 -3.02 -4.03 -2.94
C ARG A 107 -3.14 -5.52 -3.22
N ALA A 108 -2.27 -6.02 -4.09
CA ALA A 108 -2.05 -7.44 -4.32
C ALA A 108 -0.63 -7.79 -3.83
N THR A 109 -0.52 -8.80 -2.98
CA THR A 109 0.74 -9.20 -2.36
C THR A 109 1.22 -10.53 -2.91
N PHE A 110 2.53 -10.62 -3.18
CA PHE A 110 3.17 -11.76 -3.83
C PHE A 110 4.38 -12.24 -3.01
N ILE A 111 4.26 -13.39 -2.35
CA ILE A 111 5.39 -14.10 -1.72
C ILE A 111 5.60 -15.43 -2.42
N TYR A 112 6.65 -15.52 -3.24
CA TYR A 112 6.95 -16.70 -4.05
C TYR A 112 7.23 -17.94 -3.18
N GLY A 113 8.05 -17.78 -2.14
CA GLY A 113 8.35 -18.83 -1.17
C GLY A 113 8.82 -20.17 -1.76
N ASN A 114 9.39 -20.14 -2.98
CA ASN A 114 9.79 -21.33 -3.73
C ASN A 114 8.71 -22.43 -3.77
N TYR A 115 7.45 -22.03 -3.97
CA TYR A 115 6.29 -22.92 -3.84
C TYR A 115 6.30 -24.11 -4.82
N ASP A 116 6.95 -23.93 -5.96
CA ASP A 116 7.11 -24.91 -7.05
C ASP A 116 8.45 -25.67 -6.98
N GLY A 117 9.37 -25.29 -6.09
CA GLY A 117 10.68 -25.94 -5.94
C GLY A 117 11.74 -25.50 -6.96
N GLU A 118 11.42 -24.57 -7.86
CA GLU A 118 12.25 -24.18 -8.99
C GLU A 118 13.30 -23.11 -8.69
N ASN A 119 13.19 -22.44 -7.53
CA ASN A 119 13.99 -21.31 -7.10
C ASN A 119 14.08 -20.16 -8.12
N MET A 120 13.04 -20.01 -8.96
CA MET A 120 12.96 -19.00 -10.00
C MET A 120 11.57 -18.40 -10.01
N ALA A 121 11.47 -17.14 -9.57
CA ALA A 121 10.20 -16.43 -9.56
C ALA A 121 9.64 -16.27 -11.00
N PRO A 122 8.33 -16.45 -11.19
CA PRO A 122 7.66 -16.28 -12.47
C PRO A 122 7.58 -14.80 -12.89
N GLU A 123 7.42 -14.58 -14.20
CA GLU A 123 7.05 -13.28 -14.77
C GLU A 123 5.65 -13.37 -15.38
N PHE A 124 4.72 -12.53 -14.92
CA PHE A 124 3.33 -12.50 -15.37
C PHE A 124 2.78 -11.08 -15.41
N ASP A 125 1.67 -10.88 -16.11
CA ASP A 125 0.99 -9.59 -16.15
C ASP A 125 0.02 -9.46 -14.99
N LEU A 126 0.03 -8.30 -14.34
CA LEU A 126 -0.88 -7.94 -13.26
C LEU A 126 -1.77 -6.79 -13.72
N HIS A 127 -3.08 -6.97 -13.63
CA HIS A 127 -4.02 -5.92 -14.04
C HIS A 127 -4.15 -4.80 -12.99
N LEU A 128 -4.07 -5.13 -11.70
CA LEU A 128 -4.20 -4.20 -10.58
C LEU A 128 -3.15 -4.54 -9.51
N GLY A 129 -2.16 -3.67 -9.33
CA GLY A 129 -1.15 -3.74 -8.25
C GLY A 129 -1.53 -2.88 -7.05
N GLU A 130 -0.55 -2.24 -6.40
CA GLU A 130 -0.85 -1.20 -5.40
C GLU A 130 -1.34 0.08 -6.08
N ILE A 131 -2.67 0.27 -6.09
CA ILE A 131 -3.33 1.37 -6.80
C ILE A 131 -4.42 2.02 -5.95
N ILE A 132 -4.71 3.29 -6.22
CA ILE A 132 -5.90 3.99 -5.76
C ILE A 132 -6.88 4.09 -6.93
N HIS A 133 -8.05 3.50 -6.75
CA HIS A 133 -9.05 3.38 -7.81
C HIS A 133 -10.46 3.68 -7.29
N VAL A 134 -11.26 4.34 -8.12
CA VAL A 134 -12.70 4.52 -7.89
C VAL A 134 -13.44 3.61 -8.87
N PRO A 135 -14.02 2.50 -8.39
CA PRO A 135 -14.67 1.50 -9.22
C PRO A 135 -16.03 1.98 -9.72
N LEU A 136 -16.31 1.68 -10.99
CA LEU A 136 -17.57 2.02 -11.65
C LEU A 136 -18.69 0.98 -11.41
N GLN A 137 -18.33 -0.17 -10.84
CA GLN A 137 -19.20 -1.32 -10.57
C GLN A 137 -19.17 -1.70 -9.09
N ASN A 138 -20.05 -2.61 -8.66
CA ASN A 138 -20.07 -3.18 -7.30
C ASN A 138 -19.13 -4.39 -7.14
N TYR A 139 -18.21 -4.56 -8.07
CA TYR A 139 -17.16 -5.57 -8.01
C TYR A 139 -15.90 -5.06 -8.70
N ILE A 140 -14.76 -5.66 -8.38
CA ILE A 140 -13.50 -5.48 -9.10
C ILE A 140 -12.85 -6.83 -9.39
N HIS A 141 -12.15 -6.92 -10.52
CA HIS A 141 -11.39 -8.11 -10.87
C HIS A 141 -9.90 -7.86 -10.66
N VAL A 142 -9.29 -8.60 -9.74
CA VAL A 142 -7.83 -8.67 -9.60
C VAL A 142 -7.36 -9.84 -10.44
N CYS A 143 -6.73 -9.57 -11.58
CA CYS A 143 -6.37 -10.58 -12.58
C CYS A 143 -4.86 -10.72 -12.75
N LEU A 144 -4.42 -11.98 -12.84
CA LEU A 144 -3.09 -12.38 -13.28
C LEU A 144 -3.19 -12.98 -14.68
N ALA A 145 -2.27 -12.63 -15.58
CA ALA A 145 -2.20 -13.26 -16.88
C ALA A 145 -0.85 -13.92 -17.14
N ASN A 146 -0.91 -15.15 -17.65
CA ASN A 146 0.26 -15.98 -17.88
C ASN A 146 0.97 -15.58 -19.18
N LYS A 147 2.28 -15.32 -19.10
CA LYS A 147 3.16 -15.01 -20.23
C LYS A 147 3.83 -16.22 -20.89
N GLY A 148 3.52 -17.43 -20.41
CA GLY A 148 4.17 -18.67 -20.86
C GLY A 148 5.58 -18.86 -20.29
N SER A 149 6.03 -17.99 -19.38
CA SER A 149 7.34 -18.12 -18.73
C SER A 149 7.29 -19.15 -17.60
N ARG A 150 6.34 -19.01 -16.66
CA ARG A 150 6.11 -19.84 -15.47
C ARG A 150 4.71 -19.57 -14.89
N ILE A 151 4.33 -20.31 -13.84
CA ILE A 151 2.99 -20.30 -13.24
C ILE A 151 2.76 -19.03 -12.38
N PRO A 152 1.76 -18.18 -12.71
CA PRO A 152 1.40 -17.03 -11.89
C PRO A 152 0.86 -17.43 -10.51
N PHE A 153 1.07 -16.60 -9.50
CA PHE A 153 0.55 -16.81 -8.16
C PHE A 153 0.19 -15.49 -7.47
N ILE A 154 -0.58 -15.55 -6.40
CA ILE A 154 -0.93 -14.42 -5.53
C ILE A 154 -1.09 -14.91 -4.08
N SER A 155 -0.65 -14.10 -3.11
CA SER A 155 -0.67 -14.45 -1.68
C SER A 155 -1.79 -13.73 -0.93
N ALA A 156 -2.01 -12.45 -1.20
CA ALA A 156 -3.11 -11.71 -0.58
C ALA A 156 -3.70 -10.64 -1.51
N ILE A 157 -4.97 -10.30 -1.26
CA ILE A 157 -5.66 -9.16 -1.88
C ILE A 157 -6.27 -8.31 -0.78
N GLU A 158 -5.95 -7.03 -0.76
CA GLU A 158 -6.35 -6.09 0.27
C GLU A 158 -6.98 -4.85 -0.35
N LEU A 159 -8.15 -4.44 0.13
CA LEU A 159 -8.82 -3.20 -0.27
C LEU A 159 -9.13 -2.39 0.99
N ARG A 160 -8.81 -1.10 0.94
CA ARG A 160 -8.98 -0.14 2.03
C ARG A 160 -9.74 1.06 1.50
N PRO A 161 -10.94 1.36 2.03
CA PRO A 161 -11.67 2.56 1.63
C PRO A 161 -10.87 3.80 2.06
N LEU A 162 -10.78 4.77 1.16
CA LEU A 162 -10.17 6.07 1.41
C LEU A 162 -11.23 7.16 1.36
N ASP A 163 -10.94 8.29 2.00
CA ASP A 163 -11.76 9.48 1.84
C ASP A 163 -11.76 9.93 0.36
N ASN A 164 -12.95 10.10 -0.22
CA ASN A 164 -13.11 10.45 -1.62
C ASN A 164 -12.51 11.81 -1.99
N SER A 165 -12.29 12.73 -1.03
CA SER A 165 -11.65 14.03 -1.21
C SER A 165 -10.12 13.95 -1.34
N THR A 166 -9.49 12.85 -0.89
CA THR A 166 -8.03 12.65 -0.96
C THR A 166 -7.59 12.12 -2.32
N TYR A 167 -6.31 12.24 -2.67
CA TYR A 167 -5.71 11.64 -3.88
C TYR A 167 -6.50 11.89 -5.18
N GLN A 168 -6.83 13.16 -5.46
CA GLN A 168 -7.55 13.53 -6.69
C GLN A 168 -6.67 13.35 -7.92
N THR A 169 -7.26 12.84 -9.00
CA THR A 169 -6.64 12.81 -10.32
C THR A 169 -7.64 13.29 -11.36
N GLN A 170 -7.15 14.00 -12.37
CA GLN A 170 -7.98 14.49 -13.48
C GLN A 170 -8.57 13.33 -14.30
N MET A 171 -7.77 12.27 -14.52
CA MET A 171 -8.19 11.06 -15.23
C MET A 171 -7.45 9.84 -14.70
N GLY A 172 -8.03 8.67 -14.93
CA GLY A 172 -7.39 7.40 -14.59
C GLY A 172 -7.35 7.10 -13.10
N SER A 173 -6.46 6.18 -12.73
CA SER A 173 -6.20 5.72 -11.36
C SER A 173 -4.75 5.99 -10.99
N LEU A 174 -4.44 5.97 -9.70
CA LEU A 174 -3.09 6.29 -9.23
C LEU A 174 -2.39 5.00 -8.81
N ALA A 175 -1.31 4.62 -9.48
CA ALA A 175 -0.43 3.55 -9.00
C ALA A 175 0.69 4.13 -8.15
N VAL A 176 1.04 3.43 -7.07
CA VAL A 176 2.17 3.84 -6.23
C VAL A 176 3.46 3.79 -7.05
N PHE A 177 4.19 4.90 -7.04
CA PHE A 177 5.55 4.98 -7.56
C PHE A 177 6.56 5.00 -6.41
N SER A 178 6.30 5.80 -5.38
CA SER A 178 7.08 5.81 -4.15
C SER A 178 6.25 6.27 -2.95
N HIS A 179 6.64 5.83 -1.76
CA HIS A 179 5.99 6.15 -0.49
C HIS A 179 7.01 6.12 0.65
N TYR A 180 7.46 7.29 1.10
CA TYR A 180 8.56 7.38 2.06
C TYR A 180 8.13 8.04 3.37
N ASP A 181 8.50 7.40 4.48
CA ASP A 181 8.77 8.08 5.75
C ASP A 181 10.15 8.75 5.63
N ALA A 182 10.14 10.05 5.38
CA ALA A 182 11.36 10.83 5.14
C ALA A 182 12.11 11.09 6.45
N GLY A 183 11.39 11.20 7.57
CA GLY A 183 11.95 11.45 8.89
C GLY A 183 12.45 10.22 9.64
N THR A 184 12.33 9.03 9.04
CA THR A 184 12.52 7.74 9.72
C THR A 184 13.77 7.65 10.61
N ILE A 185 13.60 7.11 11.82
CA ILE A 185 14.68 6.88 12.80
C ILE A 185 14.87 5.40 13.17
N THR A 186 13.87 4.56 12.88
CA THR A 186 13.84 3.17 13.37
C THR A 186 14.12 2.15 12.27
N ASN A 187 14.20 2.56 11.00
CA ASN A 187 14.18 1.65 9.84
C ASN A 187 12.98 0.70 9.83
N LYS A 188 11.88 1.10 10.46
CA LYS A 188 10.62 0.33 10.44
C LYS A 188 9.70 0.90 9.37
N THR A 189 9.05 0.00 8.66
CA THR A 189 7.88 0.32 7.85
C THR A 189 6.67 0.47 8.76
N TYR A 190 5.90 1.53 8.56
CA TYR A 190 4.63 1.75 9.26
C TYR A 190 3.45 1.48 8.31
N SER A 191 2.40 0.87 8.84
CA SER A 191 1.14 0.57 8.15
C SER A 191 0.03 0.42 9.19
N TYR A 192 -0.99 -0.41 8.98
CA TYR A 192 -1.91 -0.76 10.07
C TYR A 192 -1.16 -1.47 11.21
N ILE A 193 -1.35 -1.15 12.49
CA ILE A 193 -2.43 -0.34 13.11
C ILE A 193 -2.10 1.16 13.25
N ASP A 194 -0.92 1.60 12.87
CA ASP A 194 -0.51 3.00 13.02
C ASP A 194 -1.29 3.91 12.04
N ASP A 195 -1.53 3.45 10.80
CA ASP A 195 -2.30 4.13 9.77
C ASP A 195 -3.70 3.54 9.59
N ILE A 196 -4.73 4.35 9.84
CA ILE A 196 -6.15 3.97 9.71
C ILE A 196 -6.55 3.56 8.28
N TYR A 197 -5.79 3.96 7.27
CA TYR A 197 -6.02 3.59 5.87
C TYR A 197 -5.10 2.46 5.42
N ASP A 198 -4.29 1.90 6.32
CA ASP A 198 -3.36 0.80 6.06
C ASP A 198 -2.42 1.09 4.86
N ARG A 199 -2.03 2.37 4.73
CA ARG A 199 -1.02 2.79 3.75
C ARG A 199 0.35 2.40 4.28
N ILE A 200 1.20 1.93 3.37
CA ILE A 200 2.61 1.66 3.68
C ILE A 200 3.40 2.97 3.66
N TRP A 201 4.24 3.14 4.68
CA TRP A 201 5.24 4.19 4.82
C TRP A 201 6.60 3.53 5.02
N ASP A 202 7.39 3.46 3.95
CA ASP A 202 8.68 2.81 4.00
C ASP A 202 9.78 3.79 4.44
N PRO A 203 10.71 3.34 5.29
CA PRO A 203 11.81 4.16 5.74
C PRO A 203 12.73 4.47 4.55
N HIS A 204 13.02 5.76 4.32
CA HIS A 204 13.98 6.16 3.29
C HIS A 204 15.05 7.10 3.85
N HIS A 205 16.32 6.73 3.65
CA HIS A 205 17.46 7.49 4.15
C HIS A 205 18.24 8.14 3.02
N TYR A 206 18.28 9.47 3.04
CA TYR A 206 19.22 10.24 2.25
C TYR A 206 20.45 10.58 3.09
N SER A 207 21.63 10.33 2.54
CA SER A 207 22.90 10.52 3.25
C SER A 207 23.18 11.99 3.60
N GLU A 208 22.57 12.90 2.85
CA GLU A 208 22.65 14.35 2.90
C GLU A 208 21.67 14.95 3.93
N TRP A 209 20.74 14.13 4.44
CA TRP A 209 19.68 14.57 5.36
C TRP A 209 19.97 14.09 6.78
N LYS A 210 19.50 14.85 7.76
CA LYS A 210 19.46 14.48 9.18
C LYS A 210 18.02 14.58 9.69
N GLN A 211 17.76 13.93 10.80
CA GLN A 211 16.43 13.82 11.37
C GLN A 211 16.25 14.81 12.51
N VAL A 212 15.04 15.37 12.58
CA VAL A 212 14.49 16.06 13.75
C VAL A 212 13.28 15.27 14.23
N THR A 213 13.09 15.21 15.54
CA THR A 213 12.05 14.36 16.15
C THR A 213 11.35 15.09 17.29
N THR A 214 10.13 14.66 17.57
CA THR A 214 9.37 15.06 18.76
C THR A 214 8.70 13.84 19.37
N SER A 215 8.47 13.88 20.68
CA SER A 215 7.67 12.88 21.40
C SER A 215 6.20 13.27 21.54
N LEU A 216 5.83 14.46 21.06
CA LEU A 216 4.46 14.97 21.12
C LEU A 216 3.61 14.36 19.99
N THR A 217 2.32 14.17 20.27
CA THR A 217 1.33 13.77 19.26
C THR A 217 1.16 14.86 18.21
N ILE A 218 1.16 14.47 16.94
CA ILE A 218 0.93 15.35 15.80
C ILE A 218 -0.52 15.20 15.33
N ASP A 219 -1.15 16.34 15.02
CA ASP A 219 -2.53 16.45 14.56
C ASP A 219 -3.53 15.74 15.51
N PRO A 220 -3.55 16.07 16.81
CA PRO A 220 -4.41 15.38 17.79
C PRO A 220 -5.91 15.53 17.49
N GLU A 221 -6.28 16.54 16.70
CA GLU A 221 -7.66 16.79 16.28
C GLU A 221 -8.01 16.11 14.94
N ASN A 222 -7.04 15.44 14.28
CA ASN A 222 -7.19 14.79 12.98
C ASN A 222 -7.86 15.68 11.92
N GLN A 223 -7.45 16.96 11.86
CA GLN A 223 -8.07 17.92 10.96
C GLN A 223 -7.68 17.68 9.50
N ASN A 224 -6.55 17.01 9.26
CA ASN A 224 -6.08 16.72 7.92
C ASN A 224 -6.86 15.54 7.30
N VAL A 225 -7.50 15.74 6.15
CA VAL A 225 -8.29 14.71 5.44
C VAL A 225 -7.49 13.46 5.07
N TYR A 226 -6.17 13.56 4.89
CA TYR A 226 -5.31 12.42 4.62
C TYR A 226 -5.04 11.60 5.88
N GLN A 227 -5.19 12.16 7.08
CA GLN A 227 -4.97 11.48 8.37
C GLN A 227 -3.67 10.65 8.37
N VAL A 228 -2.55 11.31 8.04
CA VAL A 228 -1.22 10.67 8.06
C VAL A 228 -0.89 10.33 9.51
N PRO A 229 -0.41 9.10 9.80
CA PRO A 229 -0.27 8.65 11.18
C PRO A 229 0.73 9.49 11.97
N SER A 230 0.38 9.84 13.21
CA SER A 230 1.22 10.67 14.08
C SER A 230 2.64 10.12 14.27
N ILE A 231 2.83 8.79 14.22
CA ILE A 231 4.17 8.19 14.37
C ILE A 231 5.09 8.58 13.21
N VAL A 232 4.59 8.60 11.97
CA VAL A 232 5.32 9.05 10.79
C VAL A 232 5.54 10.56 10.85
N MET A 233 4.51 11.31 11.26
CA MET A 233 4.60 12.77 11.36
C MET A 233 5.46 13.25 12.53
N SER A 234 5.76 12.41 13.53
CA SER A 234 6.57 12.78 14.71
C SER A 234 8.06 12.96 14.41
N SER A 235 8.48 12.64 13.18
CA SER A 235 9.83 12.83 12.68
C SER A 235 9.82 13.56 11.35
N ALA A 236 10.90 14.29 11.06
CA ALA A 236 11.11 14.92 9.77
C ALA A 236 12.58 14.91 9.37
N ALA A 237 12.83 14.87 8.06
CA ALA A 237 14.14 15.14 7.49
C ALA A 237 14.39 16.65 7.40
N THR A 238 15.63 17.06 7.60
CA THR A 238 16.16 18.41 7.33
C THR A 238 17.55 18.27 6.70
N PRO A 239 18.01 19.25 5.90
CA PRO A 239 19.35 19.18 5.32
C PRO A 239 20.46 19.12 6.40
N LYS A 240 21.51 18.34 6.18
CA LYS A 240 22.71 18.33 7.05
C LYS A 240 23.54 19.60 6.87
N ASN A 241 23.99 19.81 5.63
CA ASN A 241 24.95 20.86 5.24
C ASN A 241 24.46 21.71 4.05
N ALA A 242 23.33 21.34 3.42
CA ALA A 242 22.74 22.06 2.30
C ALA A 242 21.65 23.03 2.78
N THR A 243 21.14 23.86 1.88
CA THR A 243 20.02 24.77 2.15
C THR A 243 18.66 24.13 1.84
N ASN A 244 18.65 23.07 1.02
CA ASN A 244 17.45 22.50 0.43
C ASN A 244 17.39 20.98 0.66
N LEU A 245 16.18 20.43 0.65
CA LEU A 245 15.91 19.00 0.50
C LEU A 245 15.57 18.74 -0.97
N ASP A 246 16.46 18.06 -1.68
CA ASP A 246 16.27 17.72 -3.09
C ASP A 246 15.88 16.25 -3.26
N LEU A 247 14.84 16.02 -4.05
CA LEU A 247 14.27 14.71 -4.35
C LEU A 247 14.26 14.50 -5.86
N TRP A 248 14.82 13.38 -6.31
CA TRP A 248 14.98 13.09 -7.72
C TRP A 248 14.37 11.75 -8.08
N TRP A 249 13.70 11.69 -9.22
CA TRP A 249 13.26 10.41 -9.81
C TRP A 249 13.28 10.44 -11.32
N ASN A 250 13.58 9.29 -11.92
CA ASN A 250 13.59 9.10 -13.36
C ASN A 250 12.19 8.71 -13.84
N SER A 251 11.81 9.27 -14.98
CA SER A 251 10.61 8.89 -15.71
C SER A 251 10.94 7.85 -16.78
N PRO A 252 10.14 6.79 -16.96
CA PRO A 252 10.37 5.81 -18.03
C PRO A 252 10.18 6.44 -19.42
N ASP A 253 9.27 7.42 -19.53
CA ASP A 253 9.06 8.23 -20.72
C ASP A 253 8.49 9.61 -20.36
N GLU A 254 8.49 10.55 -21.31
CA GLU A 254 8.01 11.92 -21.08
C GLU A 254 6.50 12.03 -20.90
N ASN A 255 5.72 11.01 -21.30
CA ASN A 255 4.26 11.00 -21.21
C ASN A 255 3.76 10.49 -19.86
N THR A 256 4.65 9.92 -19.04
CA THR A 256 4.30 9.47 -17.71
C THR A 256 3.89 10.66 -16.86
N LYS A 257 2.74 10.52 -16.21
CA LYS A 257 2.09 11.54 -15.40
C LYS A 257 2.26 11.20 -13.93
N TYR A 258 2.73 12.15 -13.14
CA TYR A 258 2.95 11.98 -11.70
C TYR A 258 2.05 12.89 -10.87
N TYR A 259 1.57 12.37 -9.74
CA TYR A 259 0.96 13.14 -8.66
C TYR A 259 1.81 12.99 -7.41
N VAL A 260 2.13 14.12 -6.77
CA VAL A 260 3.00 14.17 -5.61
C VAL A 260 2.21 14.69 -4.42
N TYR A 261 2.41 14.07 -3.27
CA TYR A 261 1.83 14.45 -1.98
C TYR A 261 2.98 14.56 -0.98
N LEU A 262 3.22 15.76 -0.46
CA LEU A 262 4.23 16.07 0.53
C LEU A 262 3.53 16.39 1.85
N HIS A 263 3.93 15.71 2.92
CA HIS A 263 3.32 15.85 4.23
C HIS A 263 4.28 16.57 5.18
N PHE A 264 3.78 17.63 5.81
CA PHE A 264 4.55 18.49 6.69
C PHE A 264 3.85 18.72 8.02
N ALA A 265 4.62 18.78 9.10
CA ALA A 265 4.20 19.33 10.39
C ALA A 265 5.38 20.06 11.02
N GLU A 266 5.16 21.24 11.61
CA GLU A 266 6.21 21.85 12.44
C GLU A 266 6.27 21.09 13.76
N ILE A 267 7.39 20.40 13.98
CA ILE A 267 7.60 19.54 15.15
C ILE A 267 8.51 20.18 16.20
N GLU A 268 9.16 21.30 15.88
CA GLU A 268 9.96 22.09 16.81
C GLU A 268 9.14 23.29 17.32
N LYS A 269 9.19 23.56 18.63
CA LYS A 269 8.51 24.73 19.19
C LYS A 269 9.36 25.98 18.92
N LEU A 270 8.97 26.74 17.90
CA LEU A 270 9.70 27.92 17.46
C LEU A 270 9.66 29.05 18.50
N GLN A 271 10.80 29.71 18.71
CA GLN A 271 10.89 30.95 19.48
C GLN A 271 10.32 32.14 18.69
N THR A 272 10.03 33.26 19.35
CA THR A 272 9.41 34.44 18.72
C THR A 272 10.21 35.03 17.55
N ASN A 273 11.53 34.84 17.54
CA ASN A 273 12.43 35.28 16.47
C ASN A 273 12.75 34.18 15.45
N GLN A 274 12.17 32.99 15.59
CA GLN A 274 12.35 31.87 14.69
C GLN A 274 11.13 31.68 13.80
N THR A 275 11.37 31.47 12.52
CA THR A 275 10.33 31.18 11.54
C THR A 275 10.79 30.08 10.60
N ARG A 276 9.86 29.23 10.18
CA ARG A 276 10.06 28.29 9.08
C ARG A 276 9.04 28.54 7.98
N LEU A 277 9.50 29.20 6.92
CA LEU A 277 8.73 29.46 5.70
C LEU A 277 9.34 28.62 4.58
N LEU A 278 8.51 27.82 3.90
CA LEU A 278 8.96 26.88 2.88
C LEU A 278 8.60 27.37 1.48
N SER A 279 9.52 27.15 0.53
CA SER A 279 9.27 27.21 -0.90
C SER A 279 9.52 25.85 -1.51
N ILE A 280 8.73 25.48 -2.52
CA ILE A 280 8.84 24.20 -3.22
C ILE A 280 8.91 24.48 -4.70
N THR A 281 9.89 23.88 -5.38
CA THR A 281 10.00 23.94 -6.84
C THR A 281 10.01 22.54 -7.45
N TRP A 282 9.37 22.41 -8.61
CA TRP A 282 9.48 21.25 -9.48
C TRP A 282 10.21 21.65 -10.75
N ASN A 283 11.36 21.01 -11.03
CA ASN A 283 12.23 21.32 -12.17
C ASN A 283 12.52 22.83 -12.29
N GLY A 284 12.77 23.49 -11.16
CA GLY A 284 13.05 24.92 -11.06
C GLY A 284 11.82 25.84 -11.21
N LYS A 285 10.62 25.28 -11.46
CA LYS A 285 9.36 26.04 -11.50
C LYS A 285 8.67 26.01 -10.13
N PRO A 286 8.03 27.10 -9.68
CA PRO A 286 7.27 27.09 -8.44
C PRO A 286 6.21 25.98 -8.45
N PHE A 287 6.19 25.17 -7.39
CA PHE A 287 5.21 24.10 -7.20
C PHE A 287 3.91 24.66 -6.60
N GLN A 288 4.06 25.61 -5.68
CA GLN A 288 2.98 26.40 -5.07
C GLN A 288 3.56 27.67 -4.44
N GLU A 289 2.69 28.53 -3.93
CA GLU A 289 3.11 29.70 -3.14
C GLU A 289 3.83 29.29 -1.84
N PRO A 290 4.82 30.08 -1.38
CA PRO A 290 5.47 29.83 -0.11
C PRO A 290 4.50 29.82 1.06
N PHE A 291 4.75 28.94 2.04
CA PHE A 291 3.81 28.68 3.13
C PHE A 291 4.53 28.39 4.45
N PRO A 292 3.96 28.81 5.60
CA PRO A 292 4.47 28.45 6.90
C PRO A 292 4.00 27.06 7.30
N LEU A 293 4.71 26.43 8.24
CA LEU A 293 4.24 25.21 8.88
C LEU A 293 3.50 25.53 10.20
N LEU A 294 2.49 24.72 10.49
CA LEU A 294 1.72 24.82 11.73
C LEU A 294 2.27 23.85 12.78
N TYR A 295 2.44 24.34 14.01
CA TYR A 295 3.00 23.57 15.12
C TYR A 295 2.09 22.42 15.51
N LEU A 296 2.63 21.19 15.48
CA LEU A 296 1.94 19.92 15.75
C LEU A 296 0.67 19.70 14.92
N ALA A 297 0.56 20.30 13.73
CA ALA A 297 -0.56 20.12 12.83
C ALA A 297 -0.08 19.68 11.44
N THR A 298 -0.75 18.67 10.88
CA THR A 298 -0.40 18.09 9.59
C THR A 298 -0.97 18.93 8.45
N SER A 299 -0.09 19.39 7.56
CA SER A 299 -0.45 19.98 6.28
C SER A 299 0.00 19.05 5.16
N THR A 300 -0.77 18.99 4.08
CA THR A 300 -0.41 18.23 2.89
C THR A 300 -0.42 19.14 1.69
N VAL A 301 0.71 19.16 1.00
CA VAL A 301 0.90 19.89 -0.24
C VAL A 301 0.87 18.86 -1.36
N SER A 302 0.00 19.08 -2.35
CA SER A 302 -0.14 18.17 -3.46
C SER A 302 -0.21 18.88 -4.80
N THR A 303 0.15 18.17 -5.86
CA THR A 303 0.00 18.63 -7.23
C THR A 303 -1.47 18.91 -7.57
N THR A 304 -1.76 20.07 -8.17
CA THR A 304 -3.11 20.40 -8.69
C THR A 304 -3.38 19.79 -10.08
N GLY A 305 -2.33 19.41 -10.79
CA GLY A 305 -2.37 18.68 -12.06
C GLY A 305 -1.13 17.80 -12.22
N ALA A 306 -1.19 16.86 -13.16
CA ALA A 306 -0.11 15.90 -13.34
C ALA A 306 1.21 16.56 -13.74
N LEU A 307 2.31 16.15 -13.08
CA LEU A 307 3.68 16.48 -13.50
C LEU A 307 4.08 15.54 -14.64
N THR A 308 4.53 16.08 -15.77
CA THR A 308 4.87 15.33 -16.98
C THR A 308 5.87 16.11 -17.84
N GLY A 309 6.42 15.49 -18.89
CA GLY A 309 7.29 16.16 -19.86
C GLY A 309 8.76 16.29 -19.43
N ALA A 310 9.23 15.43 -18.53
CA ALA A 310 10.63 15.40 -18.11
C ALA A 310 11.13 13.96 -17.95
N ALA A 311 12.34 13.68 -18.43
CA ALA A 311 12.99 12.39 -18.19
C ALA A 311 13.52 12.25 -16.75
N LEU A 312 13.91 13.38 -16.14
CA LEU A 312 14.35 13.46 -14.76
C LEU A 312 13.53 14.55 -14.07
N HIS A 313 12.85 14.17 -12.99
CA HIS A 313 12.10 15.09 -12.16
C HIS A 313 12.91 15.45 -10.92
N ASN A 314 12.86 16.73 -10.55
CA ASN A 314 13.44 17.29 -9.35
C ASN A 314 12.36 17.99 -8.54
N LEU A 315 12.22 17.63 -7.27
CA LEU A 315 11.52 18.43 -6.28
C LEU A 315 12.54 19.00 -5.29
N SER A 316 12.60 20.31 -5.19
CA SER A 316 13.44 21.01 -4.22
C SER A 316 12.58 21.72 -3.21
N ILE A 317 12.74 21.39 -1.92
CA ILE A 317 12.10 22.07 -0.80
C ILE A 317 13.18 22.93 -0.15
N SER A 318 12.98 24.24 -0.15
CA SER A 318 13.94 25.21 0.36
C SER A 318 13.31 26.13 1.38
N GLN A 319 14.16 26.83 2.11
CA GLN A 319 13.74 27.99 2.88
C GLN A 319 13.27 29.10 1.92
N ASP A 320 12.22 29.83 2.30
CA ASP A 320 11.78 31.04 1.60
C ASP A 320 12.15 32.32 2.36
N GLY A 321 12.57 33.34 1.61
CA GLY A 321 12.89 34.68 2.12
C GLY A 321 13.81 34.69 3.35
N ASN A 322 13.45 35.51 4.34
CA ASN A 322 14.20 35.71 5.59
C ASN A 322 13.86 34.68 6.68
N SER A 323 13.29 33.52 6.32
CA SER A 323 13.09 32.45 7.28
C SER A 323 14.41 32.10 8.00
N THR A 324 14.34 31.63 9.24
CA THR A 324 15.56 31.43 10.05
C THR A 324 15.93 29.96 10.16
N LEU A 325 15.01 29.07 9.79
CA LEU A 325 15.15 27.63 9.91
C LEU A 325 15.11 26.96 8.54
N ALA A 326 15.91 25.89 8.44
CA ALA A 326 16.01 25.03 7.27
C ALA A 326 14.65 24.37 6.94
N PRO A 327 14.43 23.91 5.70
CA PRO A 327 13.22 23.16 5.36
C PRO A 327 13.17 21.82 6.11
N ILE A 328 11.96 21.34 6.38
CA ILE A 328 11.71 19.99 6.89
C ILE A 328 10.74 19.24 5.98
N LEU A 329 10.79 17.91 5.97
CA LEU A 329 9.83 17.03 5.31
C LEU A 329 9.57 15.80 6.19
N ASN A 330 8.32 15.55 6.55
CA ASN A 330 7.97 14.40 7.39
C ASN A 330 7.81 13.14 6.53
N ALA A 331 7.01 13.21 5.47
CA ALA A 331 6.75 12.08 4.60
C ALA A 331 6.30 12.51 3.20
N LEU A 332 6.37 11.59 2.24
CA LEU A 332 5.92 11.84 0.88
C LEU A 332 5.34 10.60 0.20
N LYS A 333 4.44 10.83 -0.76
CA LYS A 333 3.96 9.81 -1.70
C LYS A 333 3.97 10.36 -3.12
N ILE A 334 4.49 9.57 -4.05
CA ILE A 334 4.45 9.83 -5.48
C ILE A 334 3.66 8.71 -6.14
N TYR A 335 2.73 9.10 -7.01
CA TYR A 335 1.91 8.18 -7.78
C TYR A 335 2.08 8.44 -9.26
N THR A 336 2.02 7.39 -10.07
CA THR A 336 1.87 7.49 -11.53
C THR A 336 0.41 7.30 -11.94
N VAL A 337 0.00 7.95 -13.02
CA VAL A 337 -1.36 7.75 -13.56
C VAL A 337 -1.40 6.49 -14.42
N ILE A 338 -2.37 5.63 -14.13
CA ILE A 338 -2.77 4.52 -14.98
C ILE A 338 -4.11 4.87 -15.62
N GLU A 339 -4.14 4.91 -16.94
CA GLU A 339 -5.37 5.05 -17.72
C GLU A 339 -5.82 3.67 -18.23
N PHE A 340 -7.05 3.28 -17.88
CA PHE A 340 -7.71 2.12 -18.47
C PHE A 340 -8.30 2.56 -19.82
N LEU A 341 -7.46 2.55 -20.87
CA LEU A 341 -7.80 3.07 -22.20
C LEU A 341 -8.86 2.25 -22.96
N GLN A 342 -9.22 1.08 -22.46
CA GLN A 342 -10.26 0.24 -23.05
C GLN A 342 -11.58 0.53 -22.36
N GLU A 343 -12.59 0.92 -23.15
CA GLU A 343 -13.94 1.11 -22.66
C GLU A 343 -14.43 -0.17 -21.97
N GLU A 344 -15.11 -0.01 -20.83
CA GLU A 344 -15.85 -1.12 -20.24
C GLU A 344 -16.86 -1.62 -21.27
N THR A 345 -16.97 -2.94 -21.39
CA THR A 345 -17.99 -3.58 -22.23
C THR A 345 -19.35 -3.12 -21.74
N ASN A 346 -20.27 -2.89 -22.67
CA ASN A 346 -21.63 -2.47 -22.33
C ASN A 346 -22.22 -3.38 -21.25
N ARG A 347 -22.79 -2.79 -20.19
CA ARG A 347 -23.28 -3.54 -19.01
C ARG A 347 -24.34 -4.59 -19.37
N GLN A 348 -25.18 -4.32 -20.38
CA GLN A 348 -26.19 -5.28 -20.84
C GLN A 348 -25.54 -6.49 -21.51
N ASP A 349 -24.52 -6.26 -22.34
CA ASP A 349 -23.75 -7.33 -22.98
C ASP A 349 -23.01 -8.17 -21.95
N VAL A 350 -22.36 -7.53 -20.96
CA VAL A 350 -21.70 -8.23 -19.85
C VAL A 350 -22.70 -9.12 -19.11
N GLY A 351 -23.86 -8.59 -18.75
CA GLY A 351 -24.90 -9.36 -18.05
C GLY A 351 -25.42 -10.55 -18.88
N PHE A 352 -25.66 -10.34 -20.17
CA PHE A 352 -26.12 -11.41 -21.06
C PHE A 352 -25.08 -12.53 -21.20
N ILE A 353 -23.81 -12.19 -21.41
CA ILE A 353 -22.74 -13.17 -21.59
C ILE A 353 -22.43 -13.88 -20.25
N GLN A 354 -22.51 -13.18 -19.11
CA GLN A 354 -22.41 -13.82 -17.79
C GLN A 354 -23.53 -14.83 -17.56
N ASN A 355 -24.76 -14.54 -17.98
CA ASN A 355 -25.86 -15.51 -17.92
C ASN A 355 -25.59 -16.75 -18.78
N ILE A 356 -25.02 -16.58 -19.98
CA ILE A 356 -24.58 -17.72 -20.81
C ILE A 356 -23.50 -18.52 -20.08
N LYS A 357 -22.48 -17.85 -19.54
CA LYS A 357 -21.39 -18.50 -18.77
C LYS A 357 -21.97 -19.39 -17.66
N ASN A 358 -22.88 -18.84 -16.88
CA ASN A 358 -23.48 -19.50 -15.72
C ASN A 358 -24.44 -20.63 -16.12
N THR A 359 -25.29 -20.40 -17.13
CA THR A 359 -26.29 -21.38 -17.58
C THR A 359 -25.64 -22.62 -18.17
N TYR A 360 -24.57 -22.44 -18.95
CA TYR A 360 -23.90 -23.54 -19.67
C TYR A 360 -22.60 -24.01 -19.00
N GLY A 361 -22.22 -23.43 -17.86
CA GLY A 361 -20.99 -23.79 -17.14
C GLY A 361 -19.72 -23.61 -17.98
N VAL A 362 -19.64 -22.55 -18.78
CA VAL A 362 -18.53 -22.34 -19.73
C VAL A 362 -17.22 -22.07 -18.98
N LYS A 363 -16.25 -22.99 -19.11
CA LYS A 363 -14.92 -22.91 -18.49
C LYS A 363 -13.81 -22.88 -19.55
N ARG A 364 -13.83 -21.86 -20.41
CA ARG A 364 -12.72 -21.51 -21.34
C ARG A 364 -11.75 -20.54 -20.65
N ASN A 365 -11.28 -19.50 -21.35
CA ASN A 365 -10.60 -18.34 -20.79
C ASN A 365 -11.58 -17.24 -20.27
N TRP A 366 -12.82 -17.60 -19.96
CA TRP A 366 -13.89 -16.65 -19.59
C TRP A 366 -13.74 -16.16 -18.14
N GLN A 367 -12.67 -15.42 -17.87
CA GLN A 367 -12.37 -14.80 -16.58
C GLN A 367 -12.08 -13.31 -16.72
N GLY A 368 -12.44 -12.54 -15.69
CA GLY A 368 -12.30 -11.09 -15.67
C GLY A 368 -13.24 -10.40 -16.66
N HIS A 369 -12.79 -9.28 -17.23
CA HIS A 369 -13.62 -8.49 -18.13
C HIS A 369 -13.65 -9.09 -19.56
N PRO A 370 -14.84 -9.28 -20.19
CA PRO A 370 -14.98 -10.07 -21.43
C PRO A 370 -14.16 -9.56 -22.62
N CYS A 371 -14.11 -8.25 -22.82
CA CYS A 371 -13.42 -7.63 -23.96
C CYS A 371 -12.10 -6.93 -23.60
N ALA A 372 -11.73 -6.83 -22.32
CA ALA A 372 -10.62 -5.96 -21.88
C ALA A 372 -9.69 -6.63 -20.85
N PRO A 373 -8.35 -6.57 -21.02
CA PRO A 373 -7.68 -6.02 -22.19
C PRO A 373 -7.90 -6.90 -23.44
N GLN A 374 -7.92 -6.32 -24.65
CA GLN A 374 -8.08 -7.01 -25.93
C GLN A 374 -7.19 -8.27 -26.08
N GLU A 375 -5.99 -8.24 -25.50
CA GLU A 375 -5.03 -9.36 -25.51
C GLU A 375 -5.56 -10.61 -24.78
N TYR A 376 -6.50 -10.45 -23.84
CA TYR A 376 -7.17 -11.53 -23.10
C TYR A 376 -8.69 -11.58 -23.38
N LEU A 377 -9.10 -11.21 -24.60
CA LEU A 377 -10.47 -11.36 -25.07
C LEU A 377 -11.00 -12.79 -24.82
N TRP A 378 -12.21 -12.89 -24.30
CA TRP A 378 -12.87 -14.18 -24.11
C TRP A 378 -13.06 -14.92 -25.44
N GLU A 379 -12.67 -16.19 -25.43
CA GLU A 379 -12.66 -17.07 -26.59
C GLU A 379 -14.07 -17.30 -27.10
N GLY A 380 -14.28 -17.01 -28.39
CA GLY A 380 -15.58 -17.10 -29.05
C GLY A 380 -16.38 -15.79 -29.03
N LEU A 381 -15.91 -14.75 -28.33
CA LEU A 381 -16.49 -13.41 -28.44
C LEU A 381 -15.84 -12.61 -29.57
N ARG A 382 -16.60 -11.68 -30.13
CA ARG A 382 -16.11 -10.62 -31.01
C ARG A 382 -16.54 -9.30 -30.42
N CYS A 383 -15.58 -8.49 -29.98
CA CYS A 383 -15.85 -7.16 -29.45
C CYS A 383 -15.50 -6.10 -30.49
N SER A 384 -16.38 -5.10 -30.62
CA SER A 384 -16.12 -3.90 -31.41
C SER A 384 -15.37 -2.88 -30.54
N TYR A 385 -14.20 -2.45 -30.99
CA TYR A 385 -13.39 -1.45 -30.29
C TYR A 385 -13.42 -0.13 -31.04
N ASN A 386 -13.74 0.96 -30.35
CA ASN A 386 -13.44 2.31 -30.85
C ASN A 386 -11.95 2.55 -30.60
N VAL A 387 -11.16 2.63 -31.67
CA VAL A 387 -9.69 2.53 -31.63
C VAL A 387 -9.05 3.64 -30.77
N LYS A 388 -8.42 3.26 -29.64
CA LYS A 388 -7.15 3.83 -29.12
C LYS A 388 -6.32 2.74 -28.44
N LEU A 389 -5.01 2.73 -28.69
CA LEU A 389 -4.07 1.60 -28.56
C LEU A 389 -3.58 1.26 -27.14
N ARG A 390 -3.07 0.02 -27.04
CA ARG A 390 -2.34 -0.77 -26.01
C ARG A 390 -1.72 -0.09 -24.77
N ASN A 391 -1.82 -0.77 -23.63
CA ASN A 391 -0.77 -0.82 -22.59
C ASN A 391 -0.39 -2.27 -22.28
N ARG A 392 0.93 -2.54 -22.23
CA ARG A 392 1.50 -3.72 -21.57
C ARG A 392 1.84 -3.31 -20.15
N PHE A 393 1.40 -4.09 -19.17
CA PHE A 393 2.01 -4.03 -17.85
C PHE A 393 3.23 -4.95 -17.88
N ALA A 394 4.33 -4.54 -17.29
CA ALA A 394 5.43 -5.43 -16.96
C ALA A 394 5.78 -5.13 -15.52
N MET A 395 5.42 -6.02 -14.62
CA MET A 395 5.97 -5.98 -13.27
C MET A 395 7.41 -6.47 -13.39
N TYR A 396 8.38 -5.56 -13.30
CA TYR A 396 9.70 -5.94 -12.84
C TYR A 396 9.52 -6.35 -11.38
N MET A 397 9.60 -7.66 -11.12
CA MET A 397 9.79 -8.14 -9.75
C MET A 397 11.11 -7.55 -9.27
N GLU A 398 11.06 -6.50 -8.45
CA GLU A 398 12.22 -6.18 -7.63
C GLU A 398 12.50 -7.43 -6.81
N LYS A 399 13.68 -8.02 -7.02
CA LYS A 399 14.20 -9.07 -6.15
C LYS A 399 14.17 -8.50 -4.74
N MET A 400 13.22 -8.96 -3.91
CA MET A 400 13.34 -8.74 -2.48
C MET A 400 14.72 -9.27 -2.06
N PRO A 401 15.50 -8.49 -1.29
CA PRO A 401 16.81 -8.90 -0.86
C PRO A 401 16.69 -10.24 -0.13
N ASP A 402 17.55 -11.16 -0.56
CA ASP A 402 17.73 -12.47 0.05
C ASP A 402 18.00 -12.27 1.55
N LEU A 403 17.02 -12.56 2.40
CA LEU A 403 17.17 -12.53 3.87
C LEU A 403 18.05 -13.70 4.38
N ARG A 404 18.93 -14.25 3.53
CA ARG A 404 20.01 -15.13 3.96
C ARG A 404 21.06 -14.33 4.73
N ARG A 405 20.97 -14.46 6.06
CA ARG A 405 22.08 -14.51 7.03
C ARG A 405 23.39 -13.88 6.55
N LYS A 406 23.68 -12.66 6.99
CA LYS A 406 25.05 -12.32 7.39
C LYS A 406 25.31 -12.97 8.76
N ASP A 407 25.49 -14.29 8.76
CA ASP A 407 26.21 -14.91 9.87
C ASP A 407 27.70 -14.59 9.66
N GLY A 408 28.29 -13.97 10.67
CA GLY A 408 29.69 -13.64 10.70
C GLY A 408 30.55 -14.89 10.70
N SER A 409 31.46 -14.97 9.74
CA SER A 409 32.73 -15.66 9.94
C SER A 409 33.77 -15.01 9.04
N ASN A 410 34.58 -14.12 9.60
CA ASN A 410 35.97 -14.01 9.23
C ASN A 410 36.76 -13.78 10.52
N ARG A 411 37.09 -14.91 11.15
CA ARG A 411 38.31 -15.05 11.96
C ARG A 411 39.40 -15.51 11.00
N SER A 412 40.36 -14.62 10.76
CA SER A 412 41.82 -14.85 10.66
C SER A 412 42.43 -13.67 9.94
#